data_AF-A0A7R9YDJ4-F1
#
_entry.id   AF-A0A7R9YDJ4-F1
#
_cell.length_a   1.000
_cell.length_b   1.000
_cell.length_c   1.000
_cell.angle_alpha   90.00
_cell.angle_beta   90.00
_cell.angle_gamma   90.00
#
_symmetry.space_group_name_H-M   'P 1'
#
loop_
_entity.id
_entity.type
_entity.pdbx_description
1 polymer ?
#
loop_
_entity_poly.entity_id
_entity_poly.type
_entity_poly.pdbx_seq_one_letter_code
_entity_poly.pdbx_strand_id
1 'polypeptide(L)'
;NSAVACIVDQKPQILENAEGSVLTPSIVVFERQKGGPNVGILVGDAARQRLLELEKRQREPDPKGFAAFASVKRLMGRNLKNLAQETERTKLLSLDPEASRAKNSLELRCGPLGRNISPAEVSALVVRKMLL
;
A
#
# COMPACT_ATOMS: atom_id res chain seq x y z
N ASN A 1 6.38 7.96 -2.86
CA ASN A 1 6.41 8.91 -1.75
C ASN A 1 5.27 9.88 -1.93
N SER A 2 4.78 10.39 -0.81
CA SER A 2 3.69 11.35 -0.68
C SER A 2 4.18 12.49 0.21
N ALA A 3 3.62 13.68 0.06
CA ALA A 3 3.92 14.86 0.89
C ALA A 3 2.62 15.65 1.12
N VAL A 4 2.57 16.44 2.18
CA VAL A 4 1.49 17.41 2.45
C VAL A 4 2.08 18.80 2.46
N ALA A 5 1.36 19.73 1.86
CA ALA A 5 1.67 21.14 1.96
C ALA A 5 0.41 21.92 2.28
N CYS A 6 0.59 23.04 2.98
CA CYS A 6 -0.45 24.01 3.27
C CYS A 6 0.05 25.42 2.92
N ILE A 7 -0.86 26.39 2.94
CA ILE A 7 -0.50 27.81 2.84
C ILE A 7 -0.57 28.39 4.24
N VAL A 8 0.54 28.94 4.72
CA VAL A 8 0.63 29.69 5.98
C VAL A 8 1.17 31.07 5.64
N ASP A 9 0.49 32.14 6.04
CA ASP A 9 0.86 33.53 5.74
C ASP A 9 1.13 33.79 4.25
N GLN A 10 0.24 33.27 3.39
CA GLN A 10 0.35 33.35 1.92
C GLN A 10 1.58 32.66 1.32
N LYS A 11 2.32 31.87 2.10
CA LYS A 11 3.49 31.12 1.64
C LYS A 11 3.21 29.61 1.68
N PRO A 12 3.59 28.86 0.63
CA PRO A 12 3.50 27.41 0.67
C PRO A 12 4.51 26.87 1.69
N GLN A 13 4.04 26.00 2.58
CA GLN A 13 4.85 25.28 3.55
C GLN A 13 4.60 23.78 3.40
N ILE A 14 5.67 23.00 3.35
CA ILE A 14 5.58 21.53 3.36
C ILE A 14 5.59 21.09 4.83
N LEU A 15 4.68 20.18 5.18
CA LEU A 15 4.55 19.67 6.54
C LEU A 15 5.45 18.43 6.72
N GLU A 16 6.09 18.35 7.87
CA GLU A 16 6.79 17.16 8.33
C GLU A 16 5.77 16.12 8.82
N ASN A 17 6.04 14.84 8.55
CA ASN A 17 5.30 13.74 9.14
C ASN A 17 5.73 13.50 10.60
N ALA A 18 5.04 12.60 11.29
CA ALA A 18 5.36 12.23 12.67
C ALA A 18 6.79 11.69 12.86
N GLU A 19 7.42 11.25 11.78
CA GLU A 19 8.79 10.75 11.73
C GLU A 19 9.84 11.84 11.40
N GLY A 20 9.44 13.12 11.32
CA GLY A 20 10.31 14.27 11.07
C GLY A 20 10.76 14.43 9.62
N SER A 21 10.07 13.78 8.67
CA SER A 21 10.35 13.83 7.24
C SER A 21 9.24 14.55 6.49
N VAL A 22 9.62 15.43 5.57
CA VAL A 22 8.67 16.06 4.61
C VAL A 22 8.16 15.08 3.54
N LEU A 23 8.75 13.88 3.45
CA LEU A 23 8.35 12.82 2.54
C LEU A 23 7.91 11.59 3.32
N THR A 24 6.69 11.13 3.07
CA THR A 24 6.17 9.86 3.60
C THR A 24 6.21 8.78 2.52
N PRO A 25 6.71 7.57 2.79
CA PRO A 25 6.69 6.45 1.84
C PRO A 25 5.26 6.04 1.48
N SER A 26 4.98 5.82 0.19
CA SER A 26 3.68 5.33 -0.28
C SER A 26 3.63 3.80 -0.23
N ILE A 27 3.84 3.26 0.98
CA ILE A 27 3.93 1.83 1.26
C ILE A 27 2.91 1.49 2.33
N VAL A 28 2.17 0.40 2.13
CA VAL A 28 1.20 -0.13 3.09
C VAL A 28 1.52 -1.58 3.37
N VAL A 29 1.54 -1.96 4.64
CA VAL A 29 1.74 -3.33 5.10
C VAL A 29 0.55 -3.75 5.95
N PHE A 30 -0.03 -4.89 5.61
CA PHE A 30 -1.02 -5.59 6.42
C PHE A 30 -0.34 -6.80 7.06
N GLU A 31 -0.51 -6.97 8.37
CA GLU A 31 0.00 -8.13 9.09
C GLU A 31 -1.06 -8.66 10.04
N ARG A 32 -1.37 -9.96 9.93
CA ARG A 32 -2.29 -10.61 10.86
C ARG A 32 -1.57 -10.83 12.20
N GLN A 33 -2.20 -10.40 13.29
CA GLN A 33 -1.67 -10.60 14.63
C GLN A 33 -1.68 -12.08 14.99
N LYS A 34 -0.65 -12.55 15.71
CA LYS A 34 -0.59 -13.93 16.18
C LYS A 34 -1.74 -14.21 17.15
N GLY A 35 -2.48 -15.29 16.93
CA GLY A 35 -3.49 -15.79 17.86
C GLY A 35 -4.87 -15.11 17.80
N GLY A 36 -5.15 -14.27 16.80
CA GLY A 36 -6.46 -13.63 16.67
C GLY A 36 -6.82 -13.17 15.24
N PRO A 37 -8.07 -12.72 15.02
CA PRO A 37 -8.52 -12.24 13.71
C PRO A 37 -8.04 -10.82 13.38
N ASN A 38 -7.38 -10.14 14.32
CA ASN A 38 -6.98 -8.75 14.19
C ASN A 38 -5.88 -8.56 13.14
N VAL A 39 -6.00 -7.50 12.35
CA VAL A 39 -5.05 -7.12 11.30
C VAL A 39 -4.43 -5.78 11.64
N GLY A 40 -3.12 -5.77 11.83
CA GLY A 40 -2.34 -4.54 11.94
C GLY A 40 -2.12 -3.93 10.57
N ILE A 41 -2.25 -2.60 10.49
CA ILE A 41 -2.00 -1.83 9.27
C ILE A 41 -0.88 -0.84 9.56
N LEU A 42 0.23 -0.96 8.83
CA LEU A 42 1.33 -0.02 8.87
C LEU A 42 1.34 0.78 7.57
N VAL A 43 1.62 2.08 7.66
CA VAL A 43 1.69 2.99 6.50
C VAL A 43 2.92 3.89 6.66
N GLY A 44 3.57 4.25 5.56
CA GLY A 44 4.69 5.18 5.59
C GLY A 44 6.00 4.52 6.03
N ASP A 45 6.78 5.22 6.86
CA ASP A 45 8.11 4.78 7.28
C ASP A 45 8.06 3.48 8.10
N ALA A 46 7.06 3.33 8.98
CA ALA A 46 6.83 2.08 9.70
C ALA A 46 6.58 0.89 8.74
N ALA A 47 5.82 1.10 7.67
CA ALA A 47 5.59 0.07 6.66
C ALA A 47 6.86 -0.25 5.86
N ARG A 48 7.66 0.77 5.51
CA ARG A 48 8.95 0.59 4.83
C ARG A 48 9.92 -0.20 5.69
N GLN A 49 10.09 0.18 6.96
CA GLN A 49 10.96 -0.53 7.90
C GLN A 49 10.52 -1.98 8.05
N ARG A 50 9.20 -2.22 8.23
CA ARG A 50 8.66 -3.57 8.32
C ARG A 50 8.93 -4.39 7.07
N LEU A 51 8.76 -3.82 5.88
CA LEU A 51 9.03 -4.49 4.61
C LEU A 51 10.52 -4.88 4.51
N LEU A 52 11.44 -3.97 4.83
CA LEU A 52 12.88 -4.25 4.83
C LEU A 52 13.27 -5.35 5.83
N GLU A 53 12.64 -5.39 7.01
CA GLU A 53 12.85 -6.48 7.98
C GLU A 53 12.39 -7.84 7.44
N LEU A 54 11.25 -7.88 6.76
CA LEU A 54 10.69 -9.09 6.17
C LEU A 54 11.57 -9.59 5.01
N GLU A 55 12.05 -8.67 4.17
CA GLU A 55 13.01 -8.97 3.09
C GLU A 55 14.33 -9.54 3.64
N LYS A 56 14.90 -8.95 4.71
CA LYS A 56 16.11 -9.48 5.37
C LYS A 56 15.92 -10.91 5.91
N ARG A 57 14.71 -11.26 6.33
CA ARG A 57 14.34 -12.59 6.80
C ARG A 57 13.93 -13.55 5.68
N GLN A 58 14.05 -13.11 4.41
CA GLN A 58 13.61 -13.85 3.23
C GLN A 58 12.14 -14.27 3.31
N ARG A 59 11.30 -13.44 3.96
CA ARG A 59 9.88 -13.70 4.12
C ARG A 59 9.09 -12.99 3.03
N GLU A 60 8.51 -13.78 2.14
CA GLU A 60 7.64 -13.29 1.07
C GLU A 60 6.22 -12.98 1.59
N PRO A 61 5.45 -12.12 0.90
CA PRO A 61 4.02 -11.98 1.10
C PRO A 61 3.33 -13.35 1.09
N ASP A 62 2.53 -13.60 2.12
CA ASP A 62 1.90 -14.90 2.33
C ASP A 62 0.36 -14.76 2.37
N PRO A 63 -0.41 -15.74 1.86
CA PRO A 63 -1.85 -15.62 1.75
C PRO A 63 -2.64 -15.47 3.06
N LYS A 64 -2.02 -15.59 4.25
CA LYS A 64 -2.75 -15.60 5.54
C LYS A 64 -2.24 -14.59 6.57
N GLY A 65 -0.99 -14.17 6.46
CA GLY A 65 -0.21 -13.57 7.53
C GLY A 65 0.34 -12.20 7.19
N PHE A 66 0.72 -11.95 5.92
CA PHE A 66 1.33 -10.69 5.53
C PHE A 66 1.06 -10.31 4.07
N ALA A 67 0.70 -9.05 3.83
CA ALA A 67 0.61 -8.46 2.50
C ALA A 67 1.25 -7.07 2.51
N ALA A 68 2.09 -6.78 1.53
CA ALA A 68 2.67 -5.46 1.32
C ALA A 68 2.25 -4.91 -0.04
N PHE A 69 2.04 -3.60 -0.09
CA PHE A 69 1.68 -2.90 -1.31
C PHE A 69 2.54 -1.65 -1.45
N ALA A 70 3.22 -1.55 -2.59
CA ALA A 70 3.99 -0.39 -3.00
C ALA A 70 3.66 -0.04 -4.45
N SER A 71 3.95 1.19 -4.88
CA SER A 71 3.70 1.63 -6.26
C SER A 71 2.25 1.53 -6.74
N VAL A 72 1.27 1.48 -5.83
CA VAL A 72 -0.16 1.33 -6.14
C VAL A 72 -0.69 2.44 -7.07
N LYS A 73 -0.09 3.63 -7.05
CA LYS A 73 -0.39 4.72 -7.99
C LYS A 73 -0.28 4.30 -9.47
N ARG A 74 0.54 3.30 -9.79
CA ARG A 74 0.66 2.75 -11.16
C ARG A 74 -0.57 1.96 -11.59
N LEU A 75 -1.40 1.50 -10.64
CA LEU A 75 -2.61 0.72 -10.92
C LEU A 75 -3.88 1.56 -10.95
N MET A 76 -3.91 2.69 -10.24
CA MET A 76 -5.12 3.51 -10.14
C MET A 76 -5.62 3.94 -11.53
N GLY A 77 -6.92 3.78 -11.77
CA GLY A 77 -7.58 4.13 -13.04
C GLY A 77 -7.28 3.19 -14.22
N ARG A 78 -6.54 2.09 -14.01
CA ARG A 78 -6.25 1.10 -15.06
C ARG A 78 -7.17 -0.11 -14.97
N ASN A 79 -7.30 -0.81 -16.10
CA ASN A 79 -7.94 -2.12 -16.19
C ASN A 79 -6.91 -3.22 -16.49
N LEU A 80 -7.33 -4.49 -16.40
CA LEU A 80 -6.46 -5.64 -16.64
C LEU A 80 -5.82 -5.67 -18.03
N LYS A 81 -6.51 -5.18 -19.06
CA LYS A 81 -6.00 -5.22 -20.45
C LYS A 81 -4.73 -4.38 -20.61
N ASN A 82 -4.62 -3.30 -19.85
CA ASN A 82 -3.47 -2.39 -19.86
C ASN A 82 -2.34 -2.82 -18.92
N LEU A 83 -2.48 -3.96 -18.21
CA LEU A 83 -1.56 -4.36 -17.14
C LEU A 83 -0.47 -5.35 -17.55
N ALA A 84 -0.65 -6.04 -18.67
CA ALA A 84 0.28 -7.09 -19.13
C ALA A 84 1.74 -6.60 -19.24
N GLN A 85 1.96 -5.31 -19.50
CA GLN A 85 3.30 -4.70 -19.61
C GLN A 85 3.87 -4.15 -18.27
N GLU A 86 3.06 -3.99 -17.22
CA GLU A 86 3.49 -3.38 -15.94
C GLU A 86 3.58 -4.37 -14.78
N THR A 87 3.00 -5.56 -14.94
CA THR A 87 3.00 -6.59 -13.88
C THR A 87 4.43 -7.07 -13.58
N GLU A 88 5.32 -7.16 -14.58
CA GLU A 88 6.74 -7.50 -14.38
C GLU A 88 7.50 -6.47 -13.52
N ARG A 89 7.10 -5.20 -13.59
CA ARG A 89 7.77 -4.09 -12.88
C ARG A 89 7.30 -3.93 -11.44
N THR A 90 6.26 -4.67 -11.04
CA THR A 90 5.60 -4.45 -9.74
C THR A 90 5.47 -5.72 -8.94
N LYS A 91 6.62 -6.35 -8.63
CA LYS A 91 6.75 -7.59 -7.83
C LYS A 91 6.04 -7.55 -6.46
N LEU A 92 5.76 -6.36 -5.92
CA LEU A 92 5.06 -6.16 -4.65
C LEU A 92 3.53 -6.00 -4.79
N LEU A 93 2.95 -6.28 -5.96
CA LEU A 93 1.50 -6.19 -6.16
C LEU A 93 0.92 -7.58 -6.43
N SER A 94 0.35 -8.18 -5.40
CA SER A 94 -0.37 -9.46 -5.49
C SER A 94 -1.73 -9.27 -6.17
N LEU A 95 -1.75 -9.09 -7.49
CA LEU A 95 -2.98 -8.94 -8.27
C LEU A 95 -3.81 -10.23 -8.26
N ASP A 96 -5.14 -10.08 -8.32
CA ASP A 96 -6.08 -11.17 -8.54
C ASP A 96 -6.75 -11.05 -9.93
N PRO A 97 -6.22 -11.69 -10.98
CA PRO A 97 -6.73 -11.52 -12.34
C PRO A 97 -8.19 -11.99 -12.49
N GLU A 98 -8.61 -13.03 -11.78
CA GLU A 98 -9.97 -13.57 -11.88
C GLU A 98 -10.98 -12.60 -11.26
N ALA A 99 -10.74 -12.19 -10.01
CA ALA A 99 -11.59 -11.20 -9.35
C ALA A 99 -11.59 -9.87 -10.12
N SER A 100 -10.43 -9.48 -10.67
CA SER A 100 -10.31 -8.26 -11.45
C SER A 100 -11.11 -8.31 -12.76
N ARG A 101 -11.20 -9.48 -13.41
CA ARG A 101 -12.06 -9.68 -14.59
C ARG A 101 -13.53 -9.62 -14.21
N ALA A 102 -13.91 -10.31 -13.13
CA ALA A 102 -15.29 -10.40 -12.67
C ALA A 102 -15.87 -9.03 -12.30
N LYS A 103 -15.08 -8.15 -11.67
CA LYS A 103 -15.50 -6.80 -11.28
C LYS A 103 -15.23 -5.72 -12.33
N ASN A 104 -14.53 -6.05 -13.42
CA ASN A 104 -14.03 -5.10 -14.41
C ASN A 104 -13.21 -3.94 -13.79
N SER A 105 -12.49 -4.23 -12.70
CA SER A 105 -11.64 -3.30 -11.94
C SER A 105 -10.42 -4.05 -11.41
N LEU A 106 -9.33 -3.38 -11.07
CA LEU A 106 -8.17 -4.06 -10.49
C LEU A 106 -8.43 -4.43 -9.02
N GLU A 107 -8.13 -5.67 -8.68
CA GLU A 107 -8.26 -6.25 -7.35
C GLU A 107 -6.90 -6.82 -6.92
N LEU A 108 -6.51 -6.50 -5.68
CA LEU A 108 -5.28 -6.98 -5.05
C LEU A 108 -5.65 -7.98 -3.96
N ARG A 109 -4.98 -9.14 -3.96
CA ARG A 109 -5.10 -10.14 -2.90
C ARG A 109 -4.53 -9.58 -1.61
N CYS A 110 -5.37 -9.50 -0.58
CA CYS A 110 -4.93 -9.14 0.77
C CYS A 110 -5.25 -10.29 1.72
N GLY A 111 -4.33 -11.24 1.81
CA GLY A 111 -4.44 -12.42 2.67
C GLY A 111 -4.82 -12.12 4.12
N PRO A 112 -4.13 -11.18 4.81
CA PRO A 112 -4.47 -10.81 6.18
C PRO A 112 -5.91 -10.33 6.37
N LEU A 113 -6.47 -9.57 5.42
CA LEU A 113 -7.85 -9.10 5.45
C LEU A 113 -8.88 -10.20 5.10
N GLY A 114 -8.44 -11.32 4.52
CA GLY A 114 -9.34 -12.39 4.06
C GLY A 114 -10.21 -12.00 2.86
N ARG A 115 -9.91 -10.87 2.21
CA ARG A 115 -10.61 -10.36 1.02
C ARG A 115 -9.66 -9.63 0.09
N ASN A 116 -10.10 -9.42 -1.14
CA ASN A 116 -9.41 -8.52 -2.05
C ASN A 116 -9.63 -7.05 -1.65
N ILE A 117 -8.63 -6.23 -1.97
CA ILE A 117 -8.61 -4.79 -1.75
C ILE A 117 -8.31 -4.09 -3.08
N SER A 118 -9.02 -3.00 -3.36
CA SER A 118 -8.78 -2.21 -4.57
C SER A 118 -7.53 -1.33 -4.42
N PRO A 119 -6.86 -0.95 -5.52
CA PRO A 119 -5.81 0.07 -5.50
C PRO A 119 -6.25 1.39 -4.85
N ALA A 120 -7.52 1.77 -5.01
CA ALA A 120 -8.08 2.97 -4.41
C ALA A 120 -8.15 2.88 -2.89
N GLU A 121 -8.60 1.74 -2.33
CA GLU A 121 -8.61 1.51 -0.88
C GLU A 121 -7.20 1.57 -0.28
N VAL A 122 -6.20 0.97 -0.94
CA VAL A 122 -4.81 1.06 -0.47
C VAL A 122 -4.30 2.51 -0.53
N SER A 123 -4.62 3.25 -1.59
CA SER A 123 -4.27 4.68 -1.69
C SER A 123 -4.95 5.52 -0.62
N ALA A 124 -6.18 5.21 -0.24
CA ALA A 124 -6.91 5.90 0.83
C ALA A 124 -6.21 5.77 2.19
N LEU A 125 -5.58 4.62 2.48
CA LEU A 125 -4.77 4.45 3.70
C LEU A 125 -3.54 5.35 3.71
N VAL A 126 -2.89 5.55 2.55
CA VAL A 126 -1.78 6.49 2.41
C VAL A 126 -2.27 7.92 2.66
N VAL A 127 -3.36 8.34 2.01
CA VAL A 127 -3.93 9.68 2.22
C VAL A 127 -4.33 9.89 3.68
N ARG A 128 -4.92 8.90 4.34
CA ARG A 128 -5.27 8.97 5.77
C ARG A 128 -4.06 9.21 6.66
N LYS A 129 -2.92 8.58 6.39
CA LYS A 129 -1.66 8.83 7.12
C LYS A 129 -1.11 10.24 6.90
N MET A 130 -1.43 10.87 5.76
CA MET A 130 -1.02 12.26 5.49
C MET A 130 -1.89 13.29 6.23
N LEU A 131 -3.12 12.91 6.64
CA LEU A 131 -4.04 13.78 7.37
C LEU A 131 -3.87 13.71 8.90
N LEU A 132 -3.03 12.79 9.38
CA LEU A 132 -2.74 12.53 10.79
C LEU A 132 -1.34 13.03 11.13
#